data_AF-A0A7V7BYW7-F1
#
_entry.id   AF-A0A7V7BYW7-F1
#
_cell.length_a   1.000
_cell.length_b   1.000
_cell.length_c   1.000
_cell.angle_alpha   90.00
_cell.angle_beta   90.00
_cell.angle_gamma   90.00
#
_symmetry.space_group_name_H-M   'P 1'
#
loop_
_entity.id
_entity.type
_entity.pdbx_description
1 polymer ?
#
loop_
_entity_poly.entity_id
_entity_poly.type
_entity_poly.pdbx_seq_one_letter_code
_entity_poly.pdbx_strand_id
1 'polypeptide(L)' 'YLLERGYSLIEVPEEEYKILGCNVLTLAPRICVLLEGNATVSSKLRRYGAKVYEYPGENISLCGTGGPTCLTRPLLRQW' A
#
# COMPACT_ATOMS: atom_id res chain seq x y z
N TYR A 1 4.41 -21.57 -4.41
CA TYR A 1 3.02 -21.28 -4.85
C TYR A 1 2.83 -19.94 -5.59
N LEU A 2 2.95 -18.75 -4.98
CA LEU A 2 2.64 -17.47 -5.68
C LEU A 2 3.63 -17.15 -6.82
N LEU A 3 4.93 -17.31 -6.58
CA LEU A 3 5.95 -17.10 -7.60
C LEU A 3 5.79 -18.08 -8.78
N GLU A 4 5.48 -19.35 -8.49
CA GLU A 4 5.19 -20.38 -9.51
C GLU A 4 3.97 -20.01 -10.38
N ARG A 5 3.02 -19.21 -9.85
CA ARG A 5 1.85 -18.71 -10.58
C ARG A 5 2.12 -17.41 -11.34
N GLY A 6 3.38 -16.96 -11.42
CA GLY A 6 3.78 -15.79 -12.18
C GLY A 6 3.50 -14.44 -11.50
N TYR A 7 3.18 -14.43 -10.20
CA TYR A 7 3.02 -13.17 -9.46
C TYR A 7 4.37 -12.55 -9.14
N SER A 8 4.48 -11.23 -9.34
CA SER A 8 5.58 -10.44 -8.81
C SER A 8 5.29 -10.06 -7.37
N LEU A 9 6.25 -10.29 -6.47
CA LEU A 9 6.16 -9.89 -5.07
C LEU A 9 6.99 -8.61 -4.86
N ILE A 10 6.45 -7.70 -4.04
CA ILE A 10 7.13 -6.49 -3.60
C ILE A 10 7.47 -6.70 -2.12
N GLU A 11 8.76 -6.94 -1.84
CA GLU A 11 9.24 -7.03 -0.47
C GLU A 11 9.14 -5.67 0.23
N VAL A 12 8.58 -5.67 1.43
CA VAL A 12 8.47 -4.51 2.32
C VAL A 12 9.65 -4.54 3.29
N PRO A 13 10.53 -3.52 3.28
CA PRO A 13 11.62 -3.43 4.27
C PRO A 13 11.09 -3.46 5.70
N GLU A 14 11.88 -3.96 6.65
CA GLU A 14 11.46 -4.05 8.05
C GLU A 14 11.07 -2.68 8.64
N GLU A 15 11.82 -1.65 8.27
CA GLU A 15 11.58 -0.26 8.70
C GLU A 15 10.23 0.25 8.21
N GLU A 16 9.91 0.00 6.94
CA GLU A 16 8.64 0.39 6.33
C GLU A 16 7.48 -0.49 6.82
N TYR A 17 7.74 -1.76 7.14
CA TYR A 17 6.75 -2.63 7.76
C TYR A 17 6.24 -2.06 9.10
N LYS A 18 7.16 -1.55 9.94
CA LYS A 18 6.84 -0.93 11.24
C LYS A 18 5.97 0.32 11.10
N ILE A 19 6.00 0.98 9.94
CA ILE A 19 5.20 2.17 9.62
C ILE A 19 4.16 1.90 8.53
N LEU A 20 3.61 0.68 8.52
CA LEU A 20 2.44 0.29 7.72
C LEU A 20 2.66 0.26 6.19
N GLY A 21 3.89 0.05 5.73
CA GLY A 21 4.24 0.01 4.30
C GLY A 21 3.57 -1.11 3.50
N CYS A 22 3.11 -2.17 4.16
CA CYS A 22 2.30 -3.22 3.52
C CYS A 22 0.80 -2.84 3.42
N ASN A 23 0.36 -1.79 4.11
CA ASN A 23 -1.04 -1.38 4.16
C ASN A 23 -1.39 -0.49 2.97
N VAL A 24 -1.56 -1.11 1.80
CA VAL A 24 -1.82 -0.43 0.53
C VAL A 24 -3.28 -0.60 0.14
N LEU A 25 -4.01 0.51 -0.01
CA LEU A 25 -5.40 0.50 -0.46
C LEU A 25 -5.47 0.64 -1.98
N THR A 26 -5.88 -0.43 -2.66
CA THR A 26 -6.15 -0.39 -4.11
C THR A 26 -7.46 0.36 -4.37
N LEU A 27 -7.40 1.40 -5.21
CA LEU A 27 -8.54 2.18 -5.69
C LEU A 27 -9.10 1.68 -7.02
N ALA A 28 -8.24 1.18 -7.90
CA ALA A 28 -8.57 0.58 -9.19
C ALA A 28 -7.37 -0.30 -9.65
N PRO A 29 -7.45 -1.04 -10.77
CA PRO A 29 -6.28 -1.75 -11.30
C PRO A 29 -5.10 -0.79 -11.45
N ARG A 30 -3.97 -1.10 -10.79
CA ARG A 30 -2.75 -0.27 -10.80
C ARG A 30 -2.94 1.17 -10.28
N ILE A 31 -3.94 1.44 -9.44
CA ILE A 31 -4.09 2.71 -8.73
C ILE A 31 -4.28 2.43 -7.25
N CYS A 32 -3.44 3.01 -6.39
CA CYS A 32 -3.51 2.78 -4.95
C CYS A 32 -3.18 4.01 -4.11
N VAL A 33 -3.51 3.91 -2.82
CA VAL A 33 -3.16 4.85 -1.75
C VAL A 33 -2.27 4.14 -0.74
N LEU A 34 -1.21 4.81 -0.30
CA LEU A 34 -0.25 4.35 0.69
C LEU A 34 0.01 5.48 1.72
N LEU A 35 0.37 5.12 2.95
CA LEU A 35 0.80 6.09 3.95
C LEU A 35 2.14 6.73 3.55
N GLU A 36 2.23 8.06 3.62
CA GLU A 36 3.48 8.80 3.38
C GLU A 36 4.62 8.30 4.30
N GLY A 37 5.85 8.31 3.80
CA GLY A 37 7.03 7.79 4.52
C GLY A 37 7.49 6.38 4.07
N ASN A 38 6.67 5.67 3.30
CA ASN A 38 7.00 4.34 2.75
C ASN A 38 7.61 4.42 1.34
N ALA A 39 8.75 5.12 1.22
CA ALA A 39 9.34 5.50 -0.06
C ALA A 39 9.79 4.31 -0.92
N THR A 40 10.32 3.26 -0.29
CA THR A 40 10.78 2.05 -0.99
C THR A 40 9.61 1.30 -1.60
N VAL A 41 8.55 1.05 -0.82
CA VAL A 41 7.33 0.42 -1.33
C VAL A 41 6.68 1.27 -2.42
N SER A 42 6.54 2.59 -2.20
CA SER A 42 5.99 3.52 -3.21
C SER A 42 6.77 3.45 -4.52
N SER A 43 8.10 3.52 -4.46
CA SER A 43 8.98 3.43 -5.63
C SER A 43 8.83 2.09 -6.37
N LYS A 44 8.81 0.97 -5.63
CA LYS A 44 8.60 -0.37 -6.23
C LYS A 44 7.23 -0.46 -6.90
N LEU A 45 6.15 -0.01 -6.25
CA LEU A 45 4.81 0.00 -6.83
C LEU A 45 4.75 0.81 -8.14
N ARG A 46 5.35 2.01 -8.15
CA ARG A 46 5.47 2.85 -9.35
C ARG A 46 6.26 2.15 -10.46
N ARG A 47 7.37 1.49 -10.13
CA ARG A 47 8.16 0.69 -11.07
C ARG A 47 7.36 -0.45 -11.71
N TYR A 48 6.44 -1.06 -10.96
CA TYR A 48 5.51 -2.07 -11.46
C TYR A 48 4.24 -1.48 -12.10
N GLY A 49 4.28 -0.19 -12.49
CA GLY A 49 3.24 0.47 -13.27
C GLY A 49 2.03 0.96 -12.45
N ALA A 50 2.11 0.98 -11.12
CA ALA A 50 1.03 1.53 -10.31
C ALA A 50 1.14 3.06 -10.18
N LYS A 51 0.00 3.75 -10.31
CA LYS A 51 -0.17 5.11 -9.81
C LYS A 51 -0.37 5.05 -8.30
N VAL A 52 0.57 5.63 -7.56
CA VAL A 52 0.52 5.67 -6.09
C VAL A 52 0.20 7.09 -5.64
N TYR A 53 -0.86 7.22 -4.84
CA TYR A 53 -1.16 8.40 -4.05
C TYR A 53 -0.66 8.18 -2.62
N GLU A 54 -0.08 9.22 -2.03
CA GLU A 54 0.37 9.20 -0.64
C GLU A 54 -0.45 10.19 0.16
N TYR A 55 -0.69 9.90 1.44
CA TYR A 55 -1.41 10.81 2.34
C TYR A 55 -0.64 10.99 3.67
N PRO A 56 -0.67 12.20 4.25
CA PRO A 56 -0.06 12.49 5.53
C PRO A 56 -0.93 11.89 6.65
N GLY A 57 -0.51 10.74 7.19
CA GLY A 57 -1.32 9.97 8.13
C GLY A 57 -0.69 9.71 9.49
N GLU A 58 0.38 10.40 9.88
CA GLU A 58 1.13 10.13 11.12
C GLU A 58 0.23 9.99 12.35
N ASN A 59 -0.63 10.99 12.61
CA ASN A 59 -1.52 10.96 13.78
C ASN A 59 -2.71 10.00 13.65
N ILE A 60 -3.24 9.79 12.44
CA ILE A 60 -4.46 9.00 12.22
C ILE A 60 -4.17 7.51 11.97
N SER A 61 -2.96 7.19 11.52
CA SER A 61 -2.57 5.84 11.12
C SER A 61 -1.49 5.25 12.02
N LEU A 62 -0.40 5.96 12.35
CA LEU A 62 0.67 5.36 13.15
C LEU A 62 0.25 5.19 14.61
N CYS A 63 -0.43 6.19 15.19
CA CYS A 63 -0.93 6.10 16.56
C CYS A 63 -1.94 4.96 16.76
N GLY A 64 -2.79 4.72 15.76
CA GLY A 64 -3.79 3.66 15.77
C GLY A 64 -3.35 2.36 15.08
N THR A 65 -2.10 2.29 14.63
CA THR A 65 -1.51 1.19 13.84
C THR A 65 -2.38 0.71 12.66
N GLY A 66 -3.13 1.62 12.05
CA GLY A 66 -4.11 1.35 10.99
C GLY A 66 -3.90 2.21 9.76
N GLY A 67 -3.50 1.58 8.65
CA GLY A 67 -3.29 2.27 7.37
C GLY A 67 -4.57 2.44 6.56
N PRO A 68 -4.48 2.87 5.29
CA PRO A 68 -5.65 3.21 4.48
C PRO A 68 -6.62 2.04 4.27
N THR A 69 -6.17 0.78 4.30
CA THR A 69 -7.08 -0.38 4.21
C THR A 69 -7.87 -0.59 5.50
N CYS A 70 -7.27 -0.30 6.67
CA CYS A 70 -7.92 -0.41 7.98
C CYS A 70 -8.93 0.72 8.22
N LEU A 71 -8.65 1.91 7.68
CA LEU A 71 -9.49 3.09 7.82
C LEU A 71 -10.70 3.12 6.87
N THR A 72 -10.81 2.14 5.97
CA THR A 72 -11.84 2.13 4.93
C THR A 72 -12.60 0.80 4.90
N ARG A 73 -13.85 0.87 4.43
CA ARG A 73 -14.70 -0.30 4.20
C ARG A 73 -15.29 -0.21 2.80
N PRO A 74 -14.64 -0.80 1.77
CA PRO A 74 -15.15 -0.76 0.41
C PRO A 74 -16.54 -1.39 0.31
N LEU A 75 -17.52 -0.65 -0.18
CA LEU A 75 -18.89 -1.15 -0.37
C LEU A 75 -19.12 -1.76 -1.75
N LEU A 76 -18.45 -1.22 -2.77
CA LEU A 76 -18.60 -1.59 -4.17
C LEU A 76 -17.29 -1.35 -4.92
N ARG A 77 -17.00 -2.20 -5.92
CA ARG A 77 -15.89 -2.07 -6.87
C ARG A 77 -16.45 -2.37 -8.27
N GLN A 78 -16.19 -1.52 -9.27
CA GLN A 78 -16.73 -1.65 -10.63
C GLN A 78 -15.62 -1.50 -11.69
N TRP A 79 -14.67 -2.42 -11.67
CA TRP A 79 -13.54 -2.48 -12.60
C TRP A 79 -13.04 -3.91 -12.76
#